data_AF-A0A1J5RX15-F1
#
_entry.id   AF-A0A1J5RX15-F1
#
_cell.length_a   1.000
_cell.length_b   1.000
_cell.length_c   1.000
_cell.angle_alpha   90.00
_cell.angle_beta   90.00
_cell.angle_gamma   90.00
#
_symmetry.space_group_name_H-M   'P 1'
#
loop_
_entity.id
_entity.type
_entity.pdbx_description
1 polymer ?
#
loop_
_entity_poly.entity_id
_entity_poly.type
_entity_poly.pdbx_seq_one_letter_code
_entity_poly.pdbx_strand_id
1 'polypeptide(L)' 'MKKSVVLDTNVLVAASRSRLGASFAVLRAMREGQLLVLASVPLMLEYEAVLSRPEQFLAPSVPQSNAG' A
#
# COMPACT_ATOMS: atom_id res chain seq x y z
N MET A 1 13.68 16.95 -13.25
CA MET A 1 14.36 15.88 -12.50
C MET A 1 13.31 15.04 -11.79
N LYS A 2 13.31 13.70 -11.95
CA LYS A 2 12.37 12.83 -11.24
C LYS A 2 12.78 12.73 -9.77
N LYS A 3 11.81 12.73 -8.84
CA LYS A 3 12.10 12.56 -7.41
C LYS A 3 12.27 11.08 -7.11
N SER A 4 13.38 10.74 -6.45
CA SER A 4 13.63 9.39 -5.94
C SER A 4 13.01 9.24 -4.56
N VAL A 5 12.28 8.15 -4.33
CA VAL A 5 11.58 7.88 -3.08
C VAL A 5 11.73 6.43 -2.68
N VAL A 6 11.76 6.17 -1.38
CA VAL A 6 11.55 4.83 -0.79
C VAL A 6 10.14 4.84 -0.24
N LEU A 7 9.37 3.78 -0.48
CA LEU A 7 8.00 3.68 0.04
C LEU A 7 8.04 3.04 1.44
N ASP A 8 7.25 3.55 2.36
CA ASP A 8 6.98 2.82 3.59
C ASP A 8 5.92 1.75 3.31
N THR A 9 5.93 0.66 4.06
CA THR A 9 4.95 -0.41 4.00
C THR A 9 3.52 0.10 4.20
N ASN A 10 3.30 1.13 5.03
CA ASN A 10 1.98 1.73 5.25
C ASN A 10 1.37 2.32 3.97
N VAL A 11 2.19 2.87 3.07
CA VAL A 11 1.76 3.41 1.78
C VAL A 11 1.27 2.28 0.90
N LEU A 12 2.01 1.17 0.85
CA LEU A 12 1.64 -0.01 0.08
C LEU A 12 0.34 -0.66 0.60
N VAL A 13 0.20 -0.79 1.92
CA VAL A 13 -1.01 -1.30 2.58
C VAL A 13 -2.21 -0.39 2.30
N ALA A 14 -2.06 0.93 2.45
CA ALA A 14 -3.16 1.86 2.18
C ALA A 14 -3.54 1.87 0.69
N ALA A 15 -2.56 1.75 -0.21
CA ALA A 15 -2.79 1.70 -1.64
C ALA A 15 -3.47 0.40 -2.10
N SER A 16 -3.19 -0.74 -1.46
CA SER A 16 -3.85 -2.03 -1.78
C SER A 16 -5.32 -2.03 -1.38
N ARG A 17 -5.69 -1.28 -0.34
CA ARG A 17 -7.07 -1.19 0.18
C ARG A 17 -7.99 -0.26 -0.59
N SER A 18 -7.47 0.73 -1.32
CA SER A 18 -8.31 1.67 -2.09
C SER A 18 -7.61 2.26 -3.30
N ARG A 19 -8.23 2.12 -4.48
CA ARG A 19 -7.75 2.70 -5.74
C ARG A 19 -8.02 4.20 -5.89
N LEU A 20 -8.82 4.79 -5.00
CA LEU A 20 -9.16 6.22 -5.03
C LEU A 20 -8.36 7.04 -4.00
N GLY A 21 -7.58 6.38 -3.14
CA GLY A 21 -6.83 7.04 -2.06
C GLY A 21 -5.50 7.66 -2.52
N ALA A 22 -4.99 8.58 -1.69
CA ALA A 22 -3.71 9.27 -1.93
C ALA A 22 -2.53 8.29 -2.07
N SER A 23 -2.48 7.22 -1.28
CA SER A 23 -1.43 6.20 -1.39
C SER A 23 -1.44 5.47 -2.72
N PHE A 24 -2.62 5.21 -3.31
CA PHE A 24 -2.72 4.65 -4.66
C PHE A 24 -2.28 5.66 -5.73
N ALA A 25 -2.51 6.96 -5.51
CA ALA A 25 -2.00 8.00 -6.38
C ALA A 25 -0.45 8.01 -6.43
N VAL A 26 0.23 7.68 -5.32
CA VAL A 26 1.70 7.50 -5.31
C VAL A 26 2.12 6.33 -6.23
N LEU A 27 1.45 5.18 -6.15
CA LEU A 27 1.72 4.04 -7.04
C LEU A 27 1.41 4.35 -8.50
N ARG A 28 0.38 5.15 -8.77
CA ARG A 28 0.10 5.66 -10.12
C ARG A 28 1.21 6.57 -10.63
N ALA A 29 1.66 7.53 -9.83
CA ALA A 29 2.76 8.41 -10.20
C ALA A 29 4.07 7.64 -10.46
N MET A 30 4.35 6.57 -9.69
CA MET A 30 5.44 5.63 -9.99
C MET A 30 5.26 4.98 -11.37
N ARG A 31 4.09 4.39 -11.65
CA ARG A 31 3.77 3.73 -12.93
C ARG A 31 3.81 4.69 -14.12
N GLU A 32 3.37 5.92 -13.93
CA GLU A 32 3.42 7.00 -14.92
C GLU A 32 4.84 7.60 -15.05
N GLY A 33 5.81 7.10 -14.29
CA GLY A 33 7.21 7.50 -14.35
C GLY A 33 7.49 8.89 -13.77
N GLN A 34 6.57 9.46 -12.98
CA GLN A 34 6.72 10.74 -12.30
C GLN A 34 7.58 10.62 -11.02
N LEU A 35 7.60 9.43 -10.41
CA LEU A 35 8.44 9.08 -9.26
C LEU A 35 9.36 7.92 -9.63
N LEU A 36 10.62 8.00 -9.16
CA LEU A 36 11.54 6.86 -9.19
C LEU A 36 11.48 6.18 -7.83
N VAL A 37 10.85 5.01 -7.76
CA VAL A 37 10.81 4.22 -6.53
C VAL A 37 12.10 3.42 -6.41
N LEU A 38 12.78 3.58 -5.28
CA LEU A 38 13.97 2.85 -4.91
C LEU A 38 13.55 1.70 -3.99
N ALA A 39 13.98 0.48 -4.32
CA ALA A 39 13.79 -0.69 -3.48
C ALA A 39 15.02 -1.60 -3.57
N SER A 40 15.38 -2.21 -2.44
CA SER A 40 16.39 -3.26 -2.35
C SER A 40 15.69 -4.62 -2.21
N VAL A 41 16.43 -5.71 -2.39
CA VAL A 41 15.91 -7.06 -2.18
C VAL A 41 15.36 -7.24 -0.76
N PRO A 42 16.08 -6.87 0.33
CA PRO A 42 15.53 -6.98 1.68
C PRO A 42 14.22 -6.21 1.87
N LEU A 43 14.12 -5.00 1.31
CA LEU A 43 12.92 -4.17 1.43
C LEU A 43 11.71 -4.80 0.73
N MET A 44 11.93 -5.44 -0.43
CA MET A 44 10.85 -6.17 -1.10
C MET A 44 10.36 -7.38 -0.28
N LEU A 45 11.26 -8.08 0.40
CA LEU A 45 10.89 -9.18 1.29
C LEU A 45 10.09 -8.69 2.50
N GLU A 46 10.44 -7.53 3.06
CA GLU A 46 9.67 -6.90 4.14
C GLU A 46 8.26 -6.50 3.67
N TYR A 47 8.15 -5.92 2.48
CA TYR A 47 6.85 -5.58 1.89
C TYR A 47 5.99 -6.83 1.69
N GLU A 48 6.55 -7.88 1.10
CA GLU A 48 5.86 -9.15 0.87
C GLU A 48 5.39 -9.76 2.21
N ALA A 49 6.26 -9.79 3.22
CA ALA A 49 5.94 -10.32 4.54
C ALA A 49 4.82 -9.55 5.25
N VAL A 50 4.58 -8.27 4.92
CA VAL A 50 3.46 -7.49 5.47
C VAL A 50 2.21 -7.58 4.60
N LEU A 51 2.35 -7.47 3.29
CA LEU A 51 1.22 -7.48 2.36
C LEU A 51 0.55 -8.86 2.25
N SER A 52 1.30 -9.93 2.47
CA SER A 52 0.78 -11.30 2.43
C SER A 52 0.07 -11.73 3.71
N ARG A 53 0.03 -10.88 4.75
CA ARG A 53 -0.61 -11.26 6.01
C ARG A 53 -2.13 -11.32 5.87
N PRO A 54 -2.81 -12.32 6.46
CA PRO A 54 -4.26 -12.49 6.34
C PRO A 54 -5.07 -11.23 6.71
N GLU A 55 -4.64 -10.48 7.73
CA GLU A 55 -5.30 -9.25 8.16
C GLU A 55 -5.36 -8.14 7.10
N GLN A 56 -4.54 -8.21 6.05
CA GLN A 56 -4.61 -7.27 4.93
C GLN A 56 -5.75 -7.60 3.95
N PHE A 57 -6.25 -8.85 3.96
CA PHE A 57 -7.34 -9.34 3.12
C PHE A 57 -8.67 -9.44 3.86
N LEU A 58 -8.66 -9.33 5.19
CA LEU A 58 -9.89 -9.21 5.97
C LEU A 58 -10.54 -7.87 5.61
N ALA A 59 -11.61 -7.93 4.82
CA ALA A 59 -12.50 -6.80 4.65
C ALA A 59 -12.96 -6.33 6.04
N PRO A 60 -13.24 -5.03 6.24
CA PRO A 60 -14.07 -4.61 7.36
C PRO A 60 -15.47 -5.18 7.12
N SER A 61 -15.70 -6.43 7.50
CA SER A 61 -17.01 -7.04 7.50
C SER A 61 -17.67 -6.71 8.83
N VAL A 62 -18.83 -6.06 8.70
CA VAL A 62 -19.88 -5.84 9.71
C VAL A 62 -19.66 -4.60 10.60
N PRO A 63 -20.43 -3.51 10.40
CA PRO A 63 -20.75 -2.63 11.52
C PRO A 63 -21.38 -3.49 12.59
N GLN A 64 -20.82 -3.52 13.81
CA GLN A 64 -21.51 -4.12 14.94
C GLN A 64 -22.86 -3.40 15.10
N SER A 65 -23.91 -4.00 14.54
CA SER A 65 -25.27 -3.65 14.89
C SER A 65 -25.41 -4.05 16.35
N ASN A 66 -25.29 -3.08 17.24
CA ASN A 66 -25.85 -3.19 18.57
C ASN A 66 -27.36 -3.34 18.38
N ALA A 67 -27.83 -4.58 18.29
CA ALA A 67 -29.21 -4.95 18.41
C ALA A 67 -29.42 -5.49 19.83
N GLY A 68 -30.25 -4.78 20.60
CA GLY A 68 -30.72 -5.19 21.93
C GLY A 68 -30.12 -4.37 23.05
#